data_AF-A0A260YXC2-F1
#
_entry.id   AF-A0A260YXC2-F1
#
_cell.length_a   1.000
_cell.length_b   1.000
_cell.length_c   1.000
_cell.angle_alpha   90.00
_cell.angle_beta   90.00
_cell.angle_gamma   90.00
#
_symmetry.space_group_name_H-M   'P 1'
#
loop_
_entity.id
_entity.type
_entity.pdbx_description
1 polymer ?
#
loop_
_entity_poly.entity_id
_entity_poly.type
_entity_poly.pdbx_seq_one_letter_code
_entity_poly.pdbx_strand_id
1 'polypeptide(L)'
;MGEHPASDGRFFFSVERFDYTKGIMEKLQAYQRYFERHPDRIGKDVLYQIAVTNRRSVDTYRVYQDECIDLADRINQTFKSSENPSWKPLIFQTDGMQRSELVAAYLAMDIGVVTPKKDGMNLVAKEMLVCNPTAGLVLSTGAGSEIQFTTAGLYTDKEKNYHRISNVFDADSYCDAFYEAALESEGIRAEHGKRLHEFIMANDIERWSSAFLDPSWTHEVIRPTQIETLDDFFSLMMKTRNVRRQIVGRVLKGIPIRSHFAISLRNAKESLEQICKPGTHTAEFKSSPDSDEVAHFEIDNELQEFERDLSFIEYVQSDDADNVEQFVD
;
A
#
# COMPACT_ATOMS: atom_id res chain seq x y z
N MET A 1 -12.03 -7.19 -29.32
CA MET A 1 -13.51 -7.28 -29.42
C MET A 1 -14.02 -7.38 -30.87
N GLY A 2 -13.18 -7.24 -31.90
CA GLY A 2 -13.59 -7.28 -33.32
C GLY A 2 -13.92 -5.88 -33.86
N GLU A 3 -14.26 -5.78 -35.15
CA GLU A 3 -14.62 -4.50 -35.80
C GLU A 3 -15.98 -3.96 -35.34
N HIS A 4 -16.87 -4.84 -34.87
CA HIS A 4 -18.21 -4.52 -34.37
C HIS A 4 -18.41 -5.11 -32.96
N PRO A 5 -17.83 -4.50 -31.93
CA PRO A 5 -17.99 -4.97 -30.56
C PRO A 5 -19.45 -4.83 -30.10
N ALA A 6 -19.92 -5.79 -29.31
CA ALA A 6 -21.23 -5.68 -28.64
C ALA A 6 -21.24 -4.46 -27.71
N SER A 7 -22.36 -3.73 -27.65
CA SER A 7 -22.46 -2.51 -26.83
C SER A 7 -22.37 -2.80 -25.32
N ASP A 8 -22.74 -4.01 -24.90
CA ASP A 8 -22.61 -4.48 -23.53
C ASP A 8 -21.38 -5.38 -23.32
N GLY A 9 -20.47 -5.45 -24.31
CA GLY A 9 -19.19 -6.14 -24.19
C GLY A 9 -18.23 -5.40 -23.26
N ARG A 10 -17.29 -6.14 -22.70
CA ARG A 10 -16.30 -5.65 -21.74
C ARG A 10 -14.90 -6.08 -22.13
N PHE A 11 -14.01 -5.11 -22.09
CA PHE A 11 -12.59 -5.32 -22.24
C PHE A 11 -11.92 -5.50 -20.87
N PHE A 12 -11.62 -6.75 -20.53
CA PHE A 12 -10.80 -7.10 -19.38
C PHE A 12 -9.32 -7.03 -19.75
N PHE A 13 -8.52 -6.35 -18.95
CA PHE A 13 -7.08 -6.23 -19.17
C PHE A 13 -6.28 -6.73 -17.97
N SER A 14 -5.23 -7.49 -18.27
CA SER A 14 -4.32 -8.04 -17.27
C SER A 14 -2.90 -8.06 -17.82
N VAL A 15 -1.94 -7.60 -17.01
CA VAL A 15 -0.51 -7.65 -17.35
C VAL A 15 0.31 -8.03 -16.14
N GLU A 16 1.15 -9.05 -16.28
CA GLU A 16 2.07 -9.49 -15.23
C GLU A 16 3.24 -10.28 -15.81
N ARG A 17 4.24 -10.55 -14.97
CA ARG A 17 5.30 -11.51 -15.32
C ARG A 17 4.73 -12.91 -15.37
N PHE A 18 5.26 -13.76 -16.26
CA PHE A 18 4.77 -15.13 -16.43
C PHE A 18 5.30 -16.09 -15.35
N ASP A 19 4.93 -15.81 -14.10
CA ASP A 19 5.39 -16.47 -12.88
C ASP A 19 4.21 -17.16 -12.17
N TYR A 20 4.44 -18.36 -11.61
CA TYR A 20 3.39 -19.15 -10.95
C TYR A 20 2.76 -18.47 -9.73
N THR A 21 3.43 -17.48 -9.13
CA THR A 21 2.89 -16.66 -8.03
C THR A 21 1.80 -15.69 -8.48
N LYS A 22 1.72 -15.41 -9.78
CA LYS A 22 0.79 -14.45 -10.38
C LYS A 22 -0.61 -14.99 -10.65
N GLY A 23 -0.83 -16.29 -10.46
CA GLY A 23 -2.18 -16.87 -10.53
C GLY A 23 -2.80 -16.84 -11.93
N ILE A 24 -1.98 -16.84 -12.99
CA ILE A 24 -2.44 -16.79 -14.38
C ILE A 24 -3.26 -18.05 -14.70
N MET A 25 -2.76 -19.24 -14.35
CA MET A 25 -3.50 -20.50 -14.52
C MET A 25 -4.90 -20.44 -13.90
N GLU A 26 -5.00 -20.02 -12.64
CA GLU A 26 -6.27 -19.92 -11.93
C GLU A 26 -7.23 -18.90 -12.57
N LYS A 27 -6.68 -17.76 -13.02
CA LYS A 27 -7.44 -16.76 -13.79
C LYS A 27 -7.97 -17.33 -15.09
N LEU A 28 -7.16 -18.08 -15.84
CA LEU A 28 -7.58 -18.73 -17.08
C LEU A 28 -8.66 -19.79 -16.83
N GLN A 29 -8.53 -20.59 -15.77
CA GLN A 29 -9.54 -21.57 -15.37
C GLN A 29 -10.87 -20.90 -14.99
N ALA A 30 -10.83 -19.83 -14.20
CA ALA A 30 -12.01 -19.05 -13.85
C ALA A 30 -12.64 -18.38 -15.10
N TYR A 31 -11.82 -17.91 -16.04
CA TYR A 31 -12.29 -17.30 -17.27
C TYR A 31 -12.87 -18.33 -18.27
N GLN A 32 -12.38 -19.56 -18.27
CA GLN A 32 -13.04 -20.68 -18.95
C GLN A 32 -14.43 -20.92 -18.32
N ARG A 33 -14.46 -21.07 -16.99
CA ARG A 33 -15.68 -21.32 -16.21
C ARG A 33 -16.73 -20.23 -16.40
N TYR A 34 -16.28 -18.98 -16.55
CA TYR A 34 -17.09 -17.82 -16.85
C TYR A 34 -17.97 -18.02 -18.09
N PHE A 35 -17.40 -18.44 -19.22
CA PHE A 35 -18.19 -18.70 -20.43
C PHE A 35 -19.00 -20.01 -20.36
N GLU A 36 -18.57 -21.00 -19.57
CA GLU A 36 -19.38 -22.21 -19.31
C GLU A 36 -20.66 -21.88 -18.54
N ARG A 37 -20.59 -20.98 -17.55
CA ARG A 37 -21.73 -20.57 -16.72
C ARG A 37 -22.56 -19.45 -17.34
N HIS A 38 -21.94 -18.57 -18.12
CA HIS A 38 -22.56 -17.39 -18.72
C HIS A 38 -22.38 -17.38 -20.24
N PRO A 39 -23.02 -18.32 -20.96
CA PRO A 39 -22.89 -18.41 -22.42
C PRO A 39 -23.43 -17.16 -23.15
N ASP A 40 -24.26 -16.36 -22.49
CA ASP A 40 -24.76 -15.06 -22.98
C ASP A 40 -23.67 -13.98 -23.13
N ARG A 41 -22.49 -14.22 -22.56
CA ARG A 41 -21.31 -13.35 -22.65
C ARG A 41 -20.37 -13.74 -23.81
N ILE A 42 -20.55 -14.92 -24.40
CA ILE A 42 -19.78 -15.38 -25.56
C ILE A 42 -20.04 -14.44 -26.74
N GLY A 43 -18.97 -13.99 -27.41
CA GLY A 43 -19.05 -13.00 -28.49
C GLY A 43 -19.01 -11.55 -28.04
N LYS A 44 -19.05 -11.29 -26.72
CA LYS A 44 -19.08 -9.94 -26.16
C LYS A 44 -17.77 -9.61 -25.45
N ASP A 45 -17.44 -10.38 -24.42
CA ASP A 45 -16.34 -10.05 -23.52
C ASP A 45 -15.01 -10.61 -24.00
N VAL A 46 -13.94 -9.88 -23.70
CA VAL A 46 -12.58 -10.29 -24.06
C VAL A 46 -11.64 -10.03 -22.91
N LEU A 47 -10.82 -11.02 -22.57
CA LEU A 47 -9.65 -10.86 -21.72
C LEU A 47 -8.41 -10.71 -22.60
N TYR A 48 -7.68 -9.62 -22.42
CA TYR A 48 -6.31 -9.49 -22.92
C TYR A 48 -5.34 -9.69 -21.76
N GLN A 49 -4.67 -10.84 -21.78
CA GLN A 49 -3.66 -11.22 -20.82
C GLN A 49 -2.28 -11.08 -21.45
N ILE A 50 -1.46 -10.20 -20.88
CA ILE A 50 -0.03 -10.10 -21.16
C ILE A 50 0.72 -10.82 -20.04
N ALA A 51 1.45 -11.86 -20.39
CA ALA A 51 2.22 -12.69 -19.48
C ALA A 51 3.69 -12.68 -19.92
N VAL A 52 4.46 -11.69 -19.43
CA VAL A 52 5.83 -11.45 -19.93
C VAL A 52 6.74 -12.61 -19.54
N THR A 53 7.23 -13.35 -20.54
CA THR A 53 8.05 -14.55 -20.35
C THR A 53 9.30 -14.24 -19.52
N ASN A 54 9.55 -15.07 -18.52
CA ASN A 54 10.73 -15.00 -17.67
C ASN A 54 11.21 -16.40 -17.29
N ARG A 55 12.51 -16.53 -16.95
CA ARG A 55 13.07 -17.71 -16.27
C ARG A 55 12.77 -19.08 -16.92
N ARG A 56 12.60 -19.16 -18.25
CA ARG A 56 12.32 -20.43 -18.97
C ARG A 56 13.38 -21.51 -18.82
N SER A 57 14.60 -21.16 -18.38
CA SER A 57 15.65 -22.13 -18.05
C SER A 57 15.34 -22.96 -16.79
N VAL A 58 14.36 -22.54 -15.98
CA VAL A 58 13.92 -23.26 -14.79
C VAL A 58 12.70 -24.12 -15.15
N ASP A 59 12.80 -25.43 -14.96
CA ASP A 59 11.78 -26.38 -15.43
C ASP A 59 10.38 -26.09 -14.88
N THR A 60 10.26 -25.72 -13.60
CA THR A 60 8.96 -25.38 -12.99
C THR A 60 8.29 -24.17 -13.63
N TYR A 61 9.07 -23.16 -14.05
CA TYR A 61 8.55 -22.02 -14.80
C TYR A 61 8.13 -22.43 -16.19
N ARG A 62 8.95 -23.23 -16.90
CA ARG A 62 8.65 -23.68 -18.26
C ARG A 62 7.35 -24.50 -18.30
N VAL A 63 7.22 -25.50 -17.43
CA VAL A 63 6.03 -26.36 -17.36
C VAL A 63 4.78 -25.52 -17.08
N TYR A 64 4.82 -24.64 -16.08
CA TYR A 64 3.68 -23.76 -15.76
C TYR A 64 3.29 -22.86 -16.95
N GLN A 65 4.28 -22.29 -17.63
CA GLN A 65 4.05 -21.42 -18.78
C GLN A 65 3.41 -22.17 -19.95
N ASP A 66 3.94 -23.35 -20.27
CA ASP A 66 3.44 -24.18 -21.36
C ASP A 66 2.00 -24.66 -21.05
N GLU A 67 1.70 -25.07 -19.81
CA GLU A 67 0.33 -25.42 -19.39
C GLU A 67 -0.66 -24.24 -19.50
N CYS A 68 -0.23 -23.02 -19.16
CA CYS A 68 -1.07 -21.83 -19.30
C CYS A 68 -1.34 -21.50 -20.77
N ILE A 69 -0.35 -21.65 -21.66
CA ILE A 69 -0.49 -21.44 -23.10
C ILE A 69 -1.47 -22.47 -23.68
N ASP A 70 -1.31 -23.75 -23.33
CA ASP A 70 -2.21 -24.83 -23.76
C ASP A 70 -3.66 -24.58 -23.33
N LEU A 71 -3.87 -24.07 -22.11
CA LEU A 71 -5.19 -23.71 -21.64
C LEU A 71 -5.75 -22.49 -22.39
N ALA A 72 -4.93 -21.46 -22.63
CA ALA A 72 -5.34 -20.28 -23.37
C ALA A 72 -5.81 -20.63 -24.79
N ASP A 73 -5.07 -21.51 -25.48
CA ASP A 73 -5.43 -22.01 -26.80
C ASP A 73 -6.72 -22.83 -26.77
N ARG A 74 -6.90 -23.67 -25.74
CA ARG A 74 -8.13 -24.44 -25.55
C ARG A 74 -9.34 -23.54 -25.35
N ILE A 75 -9.26 -22.51 -24.52
CA ILE A 75 -10.34 -21.53 -24.30
C ILE A 75 -10.77 -20.92 -25.64
N ASN A 76 -9.80 -20.46 -26.46
CA ASN A 76 -10.07 -19.88 -27.77
C ASN A 76 -10.66 -20.88 -28.79
N GLN A 77 -10.35 -22.18 -28.66
CA GLN A 77 -10.91 -23.22 -29.53
C GLN A 77 -12.32 -23.61 -29.11
N THR A 78 -12.60 -23.65 -27.80
CA THR A 78 -13.87 -24.07 -27.22
C THR A 78 -14.96 -23.01 -27.40
N PHE A 79 -14.68 -21.75 -27.09
CA PHE A 79 -15.69 -20.69 -27.17
C PHE A 79 -15.54 -19.91 -28.46
N LYS A 80 -16.58 -20.00 -29.31
CA LYS A 80 -16.67 -19.27 -30.57
C LYS A 80 -18.02 -18.59 -30.65
N SER A 81 -18.03 -17.40 -31.23
CA SER A 81 -19.28 -16.69 -31.54
C SER A 81 -19.70 -16.99 -32.98
N SER A 82 -20.96 -17.39 -33.16
CA SER A 82 -21.58 -17.51 -34.48
C SER A 82 -21.81 -16.15 -35.14
N GLU A 83 -22.05 -15.11 -34.33
CA GLU A 83 -22.35 -13.75 -34.79
C GLU A 83 -21.08 -12.97 -35.13
N ASN A 84 -19.97 -13.26 -34.43
CA ASN A 84 -18.68 -12.64 -34.67
C ASN A 84 -17.58 -13.72 -34.82
N PRO A 85 -17.34 -14.24 -36.03
CA PRO A 85 -16.33 -15.28 -36.27
C PRO A 85 -14.89 -14.84 -35.97
N SER A 86 -14.64 -13.53 -35.93
CA SER A 86 -13.32 -12.96 -35.61
C SER A 86 -13.09 -12.77 -34.10
N TRP A 87 -14.14 -12.90 -33.29
CA TRP A 87 -14.06 -12.76 -31.85
C TRP A 87 -13.26 -13.92 -31.25
N LYS A 88 -12.36 -13.57 -30.33
CA LYS A 88 -11.65 -14.51 -29.48
C LYS A 88 -11.92 -14.11 -28.03
N PRO A 89 -12.29 -15.06 -27.15
CA PRO A 89 -12.48 -14.75 -25.73
C PRO A 89 -11.19 -14.26 -25.08
N LEU A 90 -10.04 -14.77 -25.51
CA LEU A 90 -8.76 -14.52 -24.87
C LEU A 90 -7.70 -14.12 -25.89
N ILE A 91 -7.11 -12.96 -25.69
CA ILE A 91 -5.86 -12.55 -26.34
C ILE A 91 -4.76 -12.83 -25.33
N PHE A 92 -3.90 -13.83 -25.58
CA PHE A 92 -2.81 -14.21 -24.69
C PHE A 92 -1.48 -13.87 -25.35
N GLN A 93 -0.73 -12.92 -24.77
CA GLN A 93 0.54 -12.46 -25.31
C GLN A 93 1.66 -12.72 -24.31
N THR A 94 2.76 -13.32 -24.79
CA THR A 94 3.92 -13.64 -23.95
C THR A 94 5.07 -12.65 -24.07
N ASP A 95 5.00 -11.79 -25.09
CA ASP A 95 5.94 -10.71 -25.32
C ASP A 95 5.59 -9.50 -24.46
N GLY A 96 6.62 -8.80 -24.00
CA GLY A 96 6.44 -7.51 -23.36
C GLY A 96 5.77 -6.49 -24.29
N MET A 97 5.24 -5.44 -23.68
CA MET A 97 4.59 -4.34 -24.38
C MET A 97 5.39 -3.06 -24.14
N GLN A 98 5.49 -2.19 -25.14
CA GLN A 98 6.12 -0.89 -24.91
C GLN A 98 5.27 -0.05 -23.97
N ARG A 99 5.90 0.84 -23.20
CA ARG A 99 5.18 1.64 -22.18
C ARG A 99 4.00 2.42 -22.76
N SER A 100 4.13 2.98 -23.96
CA SER A 100 3.05 3.71 -24.63
C SER A 100 1.85 2.83 -24.97
N GLU A 101 2.09 1.61 -25.45
CA GLU A 101 1.05 0.63 -25.76
C GLU A 101 0.37 0.12 -24.47
N LEU A 102 1.17 -0.06 -23.40
CA LEU A 102 0.65 -0.48 -22.09
C LEU A 102 -0.28 0.58 -21.50
N VAL A 103 0.11 1.85 -21.57
CA VAL A 103 -0.75 2.97 -21.15
C VAL A 103 -2.01 3.05 -22.02
N ALA A 104 -1.90 2.83 -23.34
CA ALA A 104 -3.07 2.77 -24.21
C ALA A 104 -4.03 1.63 -23.81
N ALA A 105 -3.51 0.46 -23.45
CA ALA A 105 -4.31 -0.64 -22.94
C ALA A 105 -4.99 -0.29 -21.59
N TYR A 106 -4.30 0.38 -20.67
CA TYR A 106 -4.90 0.87 -19.43
C TYR A 106 -6.02 1.89 -19.68
N LEU A 107 -5.83 2.81 -20.63
CA LEU A 107 -6.85 3.80 -21.00
C LEU A 107 -8.06 3.16 -21.67
N ALA A 108 -7.86 2.08 -22.42
CA ALA A 108 -8.91 1.41 -23.17
C ALA A 108 -9.69 0.38 -22.33
N MET A 109 -9.11 -0.16 -21.25
CA MET A 109 -9.75 -1.23 -20.48
C MET A 109 -11.04 -0.76 -19.81
N ASP A 110 -12.04 -1.65 -19.80
CA ASP A 110 -13.22 -1.50 -18.95
C ASP A 110 -12.91 -1.94 -17.52
N ILE A 111 -12.17 -3.04 -17.38
CA ILE A 111 -11.93 -3.73 -16.11
C ILE A 111 -10.48 -4.21 -16.06
N GLY A 112 -9.73 -3.75 -15.05
CA GLY A 112 -8.41 -4.30 -14.73
C GLY A 112 -8.54 -5.59 -13.92
N VAL A 113 -7.74 -6.61 -14.21
CA VAL A 113 -7.77 -7.90 -13.52
C VAL A 113 -6.41 -8.23 -12.92
N VAL A 114 -6.32 -8.15 -11.59
CA VAL A 114 -5.08 -8.32 -10.82
C VAL A 114 -5.30 -9.36 -9.72
N THR A 115 -4.93 -10.61 -9.99
CA THR A 115 -5.24 -11.73 -9.09
C THR A 115 -4.05 -12.62 -8.76
N PRO A 116 -2.94 -12.05 -8.26
CA PRO A 116 -1.82 -12.86 -7.82
C PRO A 116 -2.20 -13.74 -6.62
N LYS A 117 -1.58 -14.91 -6.51
CA LYS A 117 -1.69 -15.76 -5.31
C LYS A 117 -1.06 -15.06 -4.10
N LYS A 118 0.13 -14.47 -4.32
CA LYS A 118 0.89 -13.70 -3.33
C LYS A 118 1.74 -12.66 -4.05
N ASP A 119 1.58 -11.40 -3.66
CA ASP A 119 2.33 -10.27 -4.18
C ASP A 119 2.47 -9.20 -3.09
N GLY A 120 3.70 -8.84 -2.71
CA GLY A 120 3.92 -7.90 -1.60
C GLY A 120 3.26 -6.54 -1.81
N MET A 121 3.20 -6.11 -3.07
CA MET A 121 2.43 -4.97 -3.57
C MET A 121 2.15 -5.22 -5.05
N ASN A 122 1.05 -4.70 -5.59
CA ASN A 122 0.81 -4.78 -7.01
C ASN A 122 0.66 -3.38 -7.61
N LEU A 123 1.74 -2.90 -8.23
CA LEU A 123 1.78 -1.57 -8.84
C LEU A 123 0.90 -1.49 -10.09
N VAL A 124 0.74 -2.59 -10.83
CA VAL A 124 -0.13 -2.65 -12.01
C VAL A 124 -1.56 -2.26 -11.66
N ALA A 125 -2.11 -2.76 -10.55
CA ALA A 125 -3.45 -2.35 -10.09
C ALA A 125 -3.57 -0.83 -9.86
N LYS A 126 -2.49 -0.19 -9.38
CA LYS A 126 -2.45 1.25 -9.17
C LYS A 126 -2.29 2.00 -10.48
N GLU A 127 -1.37 1.57 -11.34
CA GLU A 127 -1.12 2.16 -12.66
C GLU A 127 -2.39 2.15 -13.52
N MET A 128 -3.13 1.04 -13.48
CA MET A 128 -4.43 0.88 -14.14
C MET A 128 -5.40 2.01 -13.77
N LEU A 129 -5.62 2.25 -12.48
CA LEU A 129 -6.57 3.25 -11.98
C LEU A 129 -6.02 4.68 -12.00
N VAL A 130 -4.70 4.85 -11.99
CA VAL A 130 -4.06 6.15 -12.27
C VAL A 130 -4.31 6.55 -13.73
N CYS A 131 -4.16 5.62 -14.67
CA CYS A 131 -4.40 5.90 -16.09
C CYS A 131 -5.88 6.04 -16.42
N ASN A 132 -6.72 5.16 -15.90
CA ASN A 132 -8.15 5.15 -16.17
C ASN A 132 -8.96 5.07 -14.86
N PRO A 133 -9.36 6.22 -14.29
CA PRO A 133 -10.20 6.27 -13.09
C PRO A 133 -11.66 5.87 -13.37
N THR A 134 -12.04 5.58 -14.61
CA THR A 134 -13.39 5.12 -14.97
C THR A 134 -13.50 3.60 -15.10
N ALA A 135 -12.37 2.89 -15.02
CA ALA A 135 -12.31 1.44 -15.09
C ALA A 135 -12.67 0.77 -13.76
N GLY A 136 -13.21 -0.43 -13.86
CA GLY A 136 -13.43 -1.33 -12.72
C GLY A 136 -12.16 -2.11 -12.39
N LEU A 137 -12.18 -2.77 -11.24
CA LEU A 137 -11.05 -3.60 -10.80
C LEU A 137 -11.55 -4.93 -10.24
N VAL A 138 -10.96 -6.03 -10.71
CA VAL A 138 -11.02 -7.35 -10.08
C VAL A 138 -9.69 -7.57 -9.38
N LEU A 139 -9.69 -7.68 -8.04
CA LEU A 139 -8.48 -7.65 -7.23
C LEU A 139 -8.44 -8.80 -6.21
N SER A 140 -7.35 -9.57 -6.19
CA SER A 140 -7.18 -10.64 -5.19
C SER A 140 -6.62 -10.13 -3.87
N THR A 141 -7.10 -10.73 -2.78
CA THR A 141 -6.51 -10.60 -1.41
C THR A 141 -5.05 -11.02 -1.34
N GLY A 142 -4.54 -11.75 -2.34
CA GLY A 142 -3.13 -12.07 -2.48
C GLY A 142 -2.23 -10.87 -2.82
N ALA A 143 -2.80 -9.72 -3.22
CA ALA A 143 -2.06 -8.51 -3.54
C ALA A 143 -1.99 -7.53 -2.36
N GLY A 144 -0.81 -7.00 -2.05
CA GLY A 144 -0.66 -5.96 -1.02
C GLY A 144 -1.46 -4.68 -1.29
N SER A 145 -1.76 -4.36 -2.56
CA SER A 145 -2.63 -3.24 -2.93
C SER A 145 -4.06 -3.44 -2.40
N GLU A 146 -4.53 -4.67 -2.37
CA GLU A 146 -5.86 -5.05 -1.88
C GLU A 146 -5.99 -4.83 -0.38
N ILE A 147 -4.95 -5.24 0.36
CA ILE A 147 -4.84 -5.01 1.80
C ILE A 147 -4.86 -3.51 2.07
N GLN A 148 -4.08 -2.72 1.30
CA GLN A 148 -4.04 -1.27 1.45
C GLN A 148 -5.43 -0.63 1.22
N PHE A 149 -6.14 -1.02 0.17
CA PHE A 149 -7.47 -0.48 -0.12
C PHE A 149 -8.50 -0.89 0.94
N THR A 150 -8.47 -2.13 1.42
CA THR A 150 -9.34 -2.60 2.49
C THR A 150 -9.09 -1.83 3.79
N THR A 151 -7.83 -1.66 4.20
CA THR A 151 -7.47 -0.90 5.40
C THR A 151 -7.89 0.57 5.30
N ALA A 152 -7.94 1.12 4.08
CA ALA A 152 -8.45 2.47 3.82
C ALA A 152 -10.00 2.56 3.80
N GLY A 153 -10.72 1.46 4.03
CA GLY A 153 -12.18 1.43 4.02
C GLY A 153 -12.82 1.37 2.63
N LEU A 154 -12.04 1.11 1.58
CA LEU A 154 -12.53 1.06 0.20
C LEU A 154 -13.19 -0.29 -0.15
N TYR A 155 -13.13 -1.25 0.77
CA TYR A 155 -13.87 -2.50 0.71
C TYR A 155 -14.38 -2.89 2.09
N THR A 156 -15.69 -2.76 2.30
CA THR A 156 -16.44 -3.02 3.53
C THR A 156 -17.76 -3.70 3.20
N ASP A 157 -18.55 -4.07 4.22
CA ASP A 157 -19.88 -4.66 4.00
C ASP A 157 -20.86 -3.68 3.32
N LYS A 158 -20.63 -2.36 3.47
CA LYS A 158 -21.50 -1.31 2.92
C LYS A 158 -21.01 -0.75 1.59
N GLU A 159 -19.71 -0.80 1.36
CA GLU A 159 -19.07 -0.13 0.24
C GLU A 159 -17.99 -1.03 -0.35
N LYS A 160 -18.13 -1.40 -1.62
CA LYS A 160 -17.20 -2.30 -2.33
C LYS A 160 -16.79 -1.65 -3.64
N ASN A 161 -15.67 -0.91 -3.62
CA ASN A 161 -15.20 -0.18 -4.80
C ASN A 161 -14.48 -1.07 -5.83
N TYR A 162 -14.45 -2.38 -5.65
CA TYR A 162 -13.85 -3.35 -6.58
C TYR A 162 -14.40 -4.74 -6.33
N HIS A 163 -14.27 -5.65 -7.30
CA HIS A 163 -14.64 -7.05 -7.16
C HIS A 163 -13.49 -7.83 -6.54
N ARG A 164 -13.68 -8.36 -5.33
CA ARG A 164 -12.63 -8.99 -4.54
C ARG A 164 -12.57 -10.50 -4.77
N ILE A 165 -11.36 -11.01 -5.04
CA ILE A 165 -11.09 -12.45 -5.11
C ILE A 165 -10.41 -12.90 -3.82
N SER A 166 -11.22 -13.44 -2.90
CA SER A 166 -10.74 -13.94 -1.60
C SER A 166 -9.93 -15.23 -1.70
N ASN A 167 -10.27 -16.10 -2.65
CA ASN A 167 -9.57 -17.35 -2.91
C ASN A 167 -9.45 -17.56 -4.43
N VAL A 168 -8.23 -17.43 -4.96
CA VAL A 168 -7.98 -17.63 -6.39
C VAL A 168 -8.15 -19.09 -6.84
N PHE A 169 -8.17 -20.05 -5.91
CA PHE A 169 -8.39 -21.46 -6.23
C PHE A 169 -9.88 -21.84 -6.26
N ASP A 170 -10.77 -20.94 -5.88
CA ASP A 170 -12.21 -21.12 -6.01
C ASP A 170 -12.67 -20.55 -7.36
N ALA A 171 -12.69 -21.40 -8.37
CA ALA A 171 -13.03 -21.02 -9.73
C ALA A 171 -14.50 -20.55 -9.88
N ASP A 172 -15.42 -21.02 -9.03
CA ASP A 172 -16.82 -20.63 -9.12
C ASP A 172 -17.01 -19.21 -8.57
N SER A 173 -16.46 -18.91 -7.38
CA SER A 173 -16.48 -17.54 -6.83
C SER A 173 -15.71 -16.54 -7.72
N TYR A 174 -14.61 -16.98 -8.34
CA TYR A 174 -13.85 -16.13 -9.26
C TYR A 174 -14.63 -15.89 -10.58
N CYS A 175 -15.28 -16.92 -11.12
CA CYS A 175 -16.22 -16.76 -12.22
C CYS A 175 -17.33 -15.75 -11.90
N ASP A 176 -17.94 -15.84 -10.71
CA ASP A 176 -18.99 -14.91 -10.29
C ASP A 176 -18.47 -13.46 -10.26
N ALA A 177 -17.25 -13.24 -9.76
CA ALA A 177 -16.63 -11.91 -9.75
C ALA A 177 -16.36 -11.35 -11.17
N PHE A 178 -15.96 -12.19 -12.14
CA PHE A 178 -15.88 -11.77 -13.54
C PHE A 178 -17.24 -11.35 -14.09
N TYR A 179 -18.29 -12.10 -13.76
CA TYR A 179 -19.65 -11.82 -14.22
C TYR A 179 -20.23 -10.57 -13.60
N GLU A 180 -20.10 -10.39 -12.28
CA GLU A 180 -20.52 -9.17 -11.60
C GLU A 180 -19.79 -7.94 -12.15
N ALA A 181 -18.46 -8.03 -12.37
CA ALA A 181 -17.69 -6.96 -12.98
C ALA A 181 -18.15 -6.64 -14.40
N ALA A 182 -18.51 -7.66 -15.19
CA ALA A 182 -18.99 -7.46 -16.55
C ALA A 182 -20.33 -6.69 -16.58
N LEU A 183 -21.21 -6.99 -15.63
CA LEU A 183 -22.55 -6.40 -15.52
C LEU A 183 -22.57 -5.05 -14.81
N GLU A 184 -21.50 -4.67 -14.11
CA GLU A 184 -21.42 -3.37 -13.45
C GLU A 184 -21.59 -2.25 -14.48
N SER A 185 -22.51 -1.32 -14.17
CA SER A 185 -22.78 -0.18 -15.04
C SER A 185 -21.59 0.77 -15.06
N GLU A 186 -21.36 1.44 -16.18
CA GLU A 186 -20.26 2.41 -16.35
C GLU A 186 -20.27 3.50 -15.27
N GLY A 187 -21.44 4.00 -14.87
CA GLY A 187 -21.55 5.04 -13.85
C GLY A 187 -21.05 4.59 -12.48
N ILE A 188 -21.47 3.40 -12.03
CA ILE A 188 -21.02 2.81 -10.75
C ILE A 188 -19.51 2.52 -10.81
N ARG A 189 -19.07 1.91 -11.92
CA ARG A 189 -17.68 1.57 -12.16
C ARG A 189 -16.77 2.81 -12.12
N ALA A 190 -17.22 3.91 -12.71
CA ALA A 190 -16.50 5.17 -12.70
C ALA A 190 -16.48 5.84 -11.31
N GLU A 191 -17.55 5.72 -10.54
CA GLU A 191 -17.57 6.17 -9.14
C GLU A 191 -16.55 5.39 -8.30
N HIS A 192 -16.58 4.05 -8.39
CA HIS A 192 -15.64 3.16 -7.72
C HIS A 192 -14.19 3.43 -8.11
N GLY A 193 -13.90 3.48 -9.42
CA GLY A 193 -12.57 3.75 -9.95
C GLY A 193 -12.03 5.12 -9.53
N LYS A 194 -12.89 6.15 -9.49
CA LYS A 194 -12.51 7.49 -9.03
C LYS A 194 -12.09 7.50 -7.57
N ARG A 195 -12.82 6.82 -6.68
CA ARG A 195 -12.48 6.75 -5.25
C ARG A 195 -11.14 6.04 -5.01
N LEU A 196 -10.89 4.96 -5.74
CA LEU A 196 -9.59 4.28 -5.72
C LEU A 196 -8.47 5.18 -6.28
N HIS A 197 -8.72 5.90 -7.38
CA HIS A 197 -7.77 6.84 -7.97
C HIS A 197 -7.39 7.95 -6.99
N GLU A 198 -8.37 8.61 -6.36
CA GLU A 198 -8.14 9.66 -5.36
C GLU A 198 -7.29 9.14 -4.19
N PHE A 199 -7.57 7.92 -3.72
CA PHE A 199 -6.75 7.29 -2.70
C PHE A 199 -5.31 7.04 -3.16
N ILE A 200 -5.10 6.54 -4.38
CA ILE A 200 -3.77 6.29 -4.93
C ILE A 200 -2.99 7.60 -5.07
N MET A 201 -3.62 8.66 -5.59
CA MET A 201 -2.99 9.97 -5.76
C MET A 201 -2.64 10.63 -4.42
N ALA A 202 -3.43 10.41 -3.37
CA ALA A 202 -3.12 10.88 -2.02
C ALA A 202 -2.01 10.05 -1.32
N ASN A 203 -1.64 8.89 -1.86
CA ASN A 203 -0.66 7.96 -1.30
C ASN A 203 0.40 7.58 -2.33
N ASP A 204 1.05 8.61 -2.87
CA ASP A 204 2.09 8.48 -3.90
C ASP A 204 3.45 8.01 -3.33
N ILE A 205 4.43 7.88 -4.25
CA ILE A 205 5.78 7.44 -3.90
C ILE A 205 6.53 8.47 -3.05
N GLU A 206 6.25 9.76 -3.21
CA GLU A 206 6.88 10.83 -2.43
C GLU A 206 6.42 10.79 -0.97
N ARG A 207 5.13 10.58 -0.73
CA ARG A 207 4.59 10.36 0.61
C ARG A 207 5.16 9.11 1.25
N TRP A 208 5.26 8.01 0.51
CA TRP A 208 5.88 6.78 1.02
C TRP A 208 7.36 7.00 1.36
N SER A 209 8.12 7.63 0.46
CA SER A 209 9.54 7.95 0.63
C SER A 209 9.76 8.83 1.85
N SER A 210 8.98 9.91 1.95
CA SER A 210 9.03 10.85 3.08
C SER A 210 8.71 10.16 4.40
N ALA A 211 7.65 9.34 4.46
CA ALA A 211 7.29 8.61 5.67
C ALA A 211 8.31 7.51 6.03
N PHE A 212 8.90 6.84 5.04
CA PHE A 212 9.91 5.81 5.26
C PHE A 212 11.23 6.40 5.76
N LEU A 213 11.62 7.56 5.21
CA LEU A 213 12.82 8.28 5.61
C LEU A 213 12.60 9.18 6.83
N ASP A 214 11.35 9.40 7.25
CA ASP A 214 11.02 10.19 8.42
C ASP A 214 11.64 9.53 9.67
N PRO A 215 12.66 10.16 10.27
CA PRO A 215 13.33 9.60 11.44
C PRO A 215 12.37 9.44 12.63
N SER A 216 11.23 10.16 12.66
CA SER A 216 10.18 10.06 13.68
C SER A 216 9.38 8.74 13.63
N TRP A 217 9.39 8.05 12.50
CA TRP A 217 8.64 6.81 12.27
C TRP A 217 9.34 5.54 12.78
N THR A 218 10.55 5.68 13.32
CA THR A 218 11.27 4.55 13.93
C THR A 218 10.71 4.21 15.31
N HIS A 219 10.71 2.93 15.68
CA HIS A 219 10.40 2.49 17.06
C HIS A 219 11.42 3.03 18.09
N GLU A 220 12.51 3.62 17.62
CA GLU A 220 13.56 4.24 18.43
C GLU A 220 13.14 5.65 18.92
N VAL A 221 12.05 6.22 18.38
CA VAL A 221 11.59 7.59 18.72
C VAL A 221 10.62 7.59 19.89
N ILE A 222 10.87 8.45 20.88
CA ILE A 222 9.88 8.80 21.89
C ILE A 222 8.78 9.62 21.20
N ARG A 223 7.58 9.06 21.06
CA ARG A 223 6.43 9.77 20.50
C ARG A 223 5.85 10.76 21.51
N PRO A 224 5.17 11.84 21.05
CA PRO A 224 4.36 12.67 21.93
C PRO A 224 3.39 11.77 22.71
N THR A 225 3.39 11.92 24.03
CA THR A 225 2.65 11.05 24.93
C THR A 225 1.88 11.92 25.91
N GLN A 226 0.61 11.61 26.15
CA GLN A 226 -0.17 12.25 27.21
C GLN A 226 0.33 11.78 28.57
N ILE A 227 0.66 12.73 29.44
CA ILE A 227 1.15 12.47 30.80
C ILE A 227 0.02 12.87 31.76
N GLU A 228 -0.49 11.93 32.55
CA GLU A 228 -1.52 12.25 33.55
C GLU A 228 -1.06 11.93 34.97
N THR A 229 -0.20 10.93 35.13
CA THR A 229 0.24 10.43 36.44
C THR A 229 1.75 10.57 36.62
N LEU A 230 2.20 10.44 37.87
CA LEU A 230 3.65 10.35 38.16
C LEU A 230 4.31 9.14 37.50
N ASP A 231 3.58 8.03 37.30
CA ASP A 231 4.12 6.85 36.63
C ASP A 231 4.39 7.12 35.13
N ASP A 232 3.50 7.86 34.47
CA ASP A 232 3.70 8.31 33.08
C ASP A 232 4.93 9.20 32.98
N PHE A 233 5.10 10.12 33.93
CA PHE A 233 6.26 10.99 34.03
C PHE A 233 7.56 10.18 34.18
N PHE A 234 7.63 9.29 35.16
CA PHE A 234 8.83 8.47 35.36
C PHE A 234 9.11 7.56 34.17
N SER A 235 8.08 7.02 33.54
CA SER A 235 8.20 6.24 32.31
C SER A 235 8.79 7.06 31.16
N LEU A 236 8.36 8.31 30.98
CA LEU A 236 8.94 9.23 30.01
C LEU A 236 10.40 9.55 30.34
N MET A 237 10.70 9.89 31.59
CA MET A 237 12.07 10.21 32.04
C MET A 237 13.04 9.02 31.89
N MET A 238 12.54 7.80 32.07
CA MET A 238 13.33 6.59 31.82
C MET A 238 13.64 6.38 30.33
N LYS A 239 12.69 6.70 29.45
CA LYS A 239 12.91 6.66 28.00
C LYS A 239 13.95 7.72 27.59
N THR A 240 13.85 8.95 28.10
CA THR A 240 14.79 10.03 27.76
C THR A 240 16.19 9.76 28.30
N ARG A 241 16.31 9.15 29.48
CA ARG A 241 17.59 8.62 30.01
C ARG A 241 18.23 7.61 29.05
N ASN A 242 17.45 6.71 28.47
CA ASN A 242 17.99 5.74 27.51
C ASN A 242 18.47 6.42 26.22
N VAL A 243 17.71 7.41 25.72
CA VAL A 243 18.12 8.27 24.59
C VAL A 243 19.46 8.96 24.89
N ARG A 244 19.59 9.65 26.04
CA ARG A 244 20.84 10.29 26.48
C ARG A 244 22.02 9.32 26.53
N ARG A 245 21.82 8.11 27.06
CA ARG A 245 22.87 7.05 27.08
C ARG A 245 23.30 6.63 25.68
N GLN A 246 22.38 6.55 24.73
CA GLN A 246 22.70 6.21 23.35
C GLN A 246 23.45 7.34 22.65
N ILE A 247 23.07 8.60 22.90
CA ILE A 247 23.79 9.79 22.42
C ILE A 247 25.24 9.75 22.93
N VAL A 248 25.45 9.63 24.24
CA VAL A 248 26.79 9.54 24.84
C VAL A 248 27.58 8.38 24.23
N GLY A 249 26.97 7.21 24.08
CA GLY A 249 27.62 6.05 23.47
C GLY A 249 28.05 6.26 22.03
N ARG A 250 27.37 7.11 21.25
CA ARG A 250 27.76 7.48 19.89
C ARG A 250 28.90 8.49 19.88
N VAL A 251 28.80 9.53 20.71
CA VAL A 251 29.84 10.56 20.88
C VAL A 251 31.18 9.91 21.26
N LEU A 252 31.19 9.04 22.27
CA LEU A 252 32.39 8.33 22.71
C LEU A 252 33.00 7.39 21.65
N LYS A 253 32.20 6.96 20.66
CA LYS A 253 32.64 6.09 19.56
C LYS A 253 32.97 6.85 18.28
N GLY A 254 32.83 8.18 18.27
CA GLY A 254 32.98 9.00 17.05
C GLY A 254 31.94 8.67 15.97
N ILE A 255 30.76 8.16 16.36
CA ILE A 255 29.68 7.85 15.43
C ILE A 255 28.74 9.06 15.34
N PRO A 256 28.32 9.49 14.14
CA PRO A 256 27.37 10.59 13.99
C PRO A 256 26.07 10.38 14.77
N ILE A 257 25.58 11.46 15.38
CA ILE A 257 24.29 11.51 16.09
C ILE A 257 23.16 11.56 15.06
N ARG A 258 22.22 10.61 15.16
CA ARG A 258 21.05 10.55 14.27
C ARG A 258 20.00 11.59 14.66
N SER A 259 19.28 12.14 13.68
CA SER A 259 18.24 13.16 13.85
C SER A 259 17.09 12.72 14.77
N HIS A 260 16.77 11.43 14.85
CA HIS A 260 15.70 10.91 15.71
C HIS A 260 15.90 11.18 17.20
N PHE A 261 17.14 11.40 17.66
CA PHE A 261 17.41 11.71 19.07
C PHE A 261 16.90 13.09 19.45
N ALA A 262 17.14 14.10 18.60
CA ALA A 262 16.60 15.44 18.79
C ALA A 262 15.06 15.41 18.78
N ILE A 263 14.46 14.65 17.86
CA ILE A 263 13.01 14.49 17.78
C ILE A 263 12.44 13.85 19.05
N SER A 264 13.09 12.80 19.57
CA SER A 264 12.66 12.14 20.81
C SER A 264 12.69 13.07 22.01
N LEU A 265 13.74 13.87 22.14
CA LEU A 265 13.89 14.82 23.24
C LEU A 265 12.92 15.99 23.11
N ARG A 266 12.67 16.48 21.89
CA ARG A 266 11.67 17.50 21.62
C ARG A 266 10.26 17.01 21.95
N ASN A 267 9.88 15.83 21.48
CA ASN A 267 8.58 15.23 21.79
C ASN A 267 8.40 15.03 23.31
N ALA A 268 9.46 14.60 24.02
CA ALA A 268 9.42 14.45 25.47
C ALA A 268 9.27 15.80 26.19
N LYS A 269 10.01 16.83 25.76
CA LYS A 269 9.90 18.20 26.28
C LYS A 269 8.48 18.74 26.07
N GLU A 270 7.97 18.69 24.85
CA GLU A 270 6.62 19.15 24.51
C GLU A 270 5.54 18.41 25.31
N SER A 271 5.69 17.09 25.53
CA SER A 271 4.77 16.32 26.37
C SER A 271 4.75 16.81 27.83
N LEU A 272 5.90 17.27 28.37
CA LEU A 272 5.99 17.83 29.72
C LEU A 272 5.48 19.28 29.79
N GLU A 273 5.71 20.09 28.76
CA GLU A 273 5.19 21.45 28.69
C GLU A 273 3.65 21.46 28.63
N GLN A 274 3.04 20.45 27.98
CA GLN A 274 1.58 20.33 27.88
C GLN A 274 0.86 20.13 29.22
N ILE A 275 1.54 19.58 30.23
CA ILE A 275 0.96 19.38 31.58
C ILE A 275 1.27 20.54 32.53
N CYS A 276 2.04 21.53 32.08
CA CYS A 276 2.34 22.70 32.87
C CYS A 276 1.16 23.68 32.86
N LYS A 277 0.94 24.38 33.98
CA LYS A 277 0.01 25.50 34.00
C LYS A 277 0.44 26.57 32.99
N PRO A 278 -0.49 27.23 32.29
CA PRO A 278 -0.16 28.25 31.30
C PRO A 278 0.74 29.34 31.88
N GLY A 279 1.92 29.52 31.29
CA GLY A 279 2.89 30.53 31.70
C GLY A 279 3.70 30.18 32.95
N THR A 280 3.66 28.94 33.44
CA THR A 280 4.54 28.43 34.50
C THR A 280 5.19 27.11 34.11
N HIS A 281 6.20 26.67 34.87
CA HIS A 281 6.77 25.32 34.78
C HIS A 281 6.27 24.40 35.90
N THR A 282 5.04 24.64 36.36
CA THR A 282 4.38 23.81 37.38
C THR A 282 3.51 22.77 36.70
N ALA A 283 3.95 21.51 36.73
CA ALA A 283 3.24 20.37 36.18
C ALA A 283 2.17 19.83 37.14
N GLU A 284 1.04 19.42 36.59
CA GLU A 284 -0.08 18.81 37.31
C GLU A 284 -0.13 17.29 37.06
N PHE A 285 -0.14 16.49 38.14
CA PHE A 285 -0.26 15.03 38.07
C PHE A 285 -1.39 14.52 38.94
N LYS A 286 -2.19 13.60 38.41
CA LYS A 286 -3.18 12.85 39.16
C LYS A 286 -2.55 11.71 39.96
N SER A 287 -3.13 11.37 41.10
CA SER A 287 -2.71 10.20 41.90
C SER A 287 -3.04 8.86 41.24
N SER A 288 -4.05 8.84 40.38
CA SER A 288 -4.53 7.70 39.58
C SER A 288 -5.36 8.25 38.40
N PRO A 289 -5.50 7.56 37.26
CA PRO A 289 -6.27 8.05 36.11
C PRO A 289 -7.71 8.49 36.45
N ASP A 290 -8.34 7.82 37.41
CA ASP A 290 -9.71 8.06 37.86
C ASP A 290 -9.82 9.00 39.09
N SER A 291 -8.71 9.57 39.57
CA SER A 291 -8.69 10.44 40.75
C SER A 291 -8.78 11.92 40.37
N ASP A 292 -9.57 12.66 41.15
CA ASP A 292 -9.65 14.13 41.09
C ASP A 292 -8.55 14.82 41.92
N GLU A 293 -7.75 14.06 42.69
CA GLU A 293 -6.65 14.62 43.48
C GLU A 293 -5.41 14.87 42.61
N VAL A 294 -5.02 16.14 42.52
CA VAL A 294 -3.89 16.62 41.70
C VAL A 294 -2.74 17.09 42.58
N ALA A 295 -1.56 16.51 42.35
CA ALA A 295 -0.30 16.97 42.90
C ALA A 295 0.40 17.92 41.91
N HIS A 296 1.12 18.90 42.45
CA HIS A 296 1.79 19.93 41.68
C HIS A 296 3.29 19.87 41.92
N PHE A 297 4.09 19.88 40.84
CA PHE A 297 5.54 19.86 40.93
C PHE A 297 6.14 20.92 40.01
N GLU A 298 7.18 21.61 40.49
CA GLU A 298 8.00 22.48 39.64
C GLU A 298 8.98 21.61 38.86
N ILE A 299 8.99 21.76 37.53
CA ILE A 299 9.82 20.96 36.61
C ILE A 299 10.80 21.81 35.79
N ASP A 300 11.18 22.99 36.32
CA ASP A 300 12.13 23.90 35.70
C ASP A 300 13.44 23.20 35.30
N ASN A 301 13.97 22.37 36.20
CA ASN A 301 15.23 21.67 35.99
C ASN A 301 15.13 20.70 34.82
N GLU A 302 14.06 19.90 34.75
CA GLU A 302 13.83 18.93 33.69
C GLU A 302 13.75 19.61 32.33
N LEU A 303 12.98 20.70 32.22
CA LEU A 303 12.85 21.46 30.97
C LEU A 303 14.19 22.08 30.54
N GLN A 304 14.96 22.66 31.48
CA GLN A 304 16.29 23.20 31.19
C GLN A 304 17.30 22.12 30.76
N GLU A 305 17.21 20.89 31.29
CA GLU A 305 18.03 19.76 30.83
C GLU A 305 17.67 19.36 29.39
N PHE A 306 16.39 19.35 29.01
CA PHE A 306 16.01 19.10 27.61
C PHE A 306 16.54 20.18 26.66
N GLU A 307 16.51 21.45 27.07
CA GLU A 307 17.06 22.55 26.26
C GLU A 307 18.56 22.41 26.07
N ARG A 308 19.29 22.02 27.12
CA ARG A 308 20.72 21.73 27.05
C ARG A 308 21.02 20.54 26.14
N ASP A 309 20.26 19.44 26.25
CA ASP A 309 20.44 18.29 25.37
C ASP A 309 20.20 18.64 23.89
N LEU A 310 19.15 19.40 23.60
CA LEU A 310 18.81 19.83 22.24
C LEU A 310 19.89 20.75 21.67
N SER A 311 20.34 21.73 22.47
CA SER A 311 21.43 22.64 22.11
C SER A 311 22.73 21.87 21.83
N PHE A 312 23.03 20.85 22.64
CA PHE A 312 24.19 19.97 22.43
C PHE A 312 24.08 19.21 21.10
N ILE A 313 22.91 18.66 20.77
CA ILE A 313 22.72 17.92 19.50
C ILE A 313 22.86 18.87 18.30
N GLU A 314 22.25 20.05 18.35
CA GLU A 314 22.38 21.07 17.31
C GLU A 314 23.84 21.47 17.11
N TYR A 315 24.57 21.69 18.20
CA TYR A 315 26.00 21.96 18.19
C TYR A 315 26.80 20.84 17.50
N VAL A 316 26.61 19.57 17.90
CA VAL A 316 27.36 18.43 17.34
C VAL A 316 27.01 18.18 15.86
N GLN A 317 25.83 18.59 15.42
CA GLN A 317 25.38 18.47 14.03
C GLN A 317 25.72 19.70 13.17
N SER A 318 26.22 20.78 13.78
CA SER A 318 26.67 21.95 13.03
C SER A 318 27.99 21.67 12.31
N ASP A 319 28.17 22.28 11.14
CA ASP A 319 29.41 22.16 10.34
C ASP A 319 30.57 23.03 10.88
N ASP A 320 30.38 23.71 12.03
CA ASP A 320 31.36 24.62 12.62
C ASP A 320 32.41 23.86 13.44
N ALA A 321 33.61 23.71 12.88
CA ALA A 321 34.72 22.97 13.48
C ALA A 321 35.43 23.70 14.65
N ASP A 322 35.14 24.97 14.91
CA ASP A 322 35.94 25.85 15.78
C ASP A 322 35.38 26.04 17.21
N ASN A 323 34.40 25.24 17.61
CA ASN A 323 33.47 25.66 18.65
C ASN A 323 33.61 24.89 19.99
N VAL A 324 34.59 23.97 20.08
CA VAL A 324 34.81 23.07 21.25
C VAL A 324 35.16 23.85 22.52
N GLU A 325 35.69 25.07 22.38
CA GLU A 325 36.03 25.94 23.51
C GLU A 325 34.81 26.51 24.24
N GLN A 326 33.59 26.47 23.67
CA GLN A 326 32.39 27.03 24.31
C GLN A 326 31.76 26.14 25.39
N PHE A 327 32.17 24.87 25.51
CA PHE A 327 31.61 23.91 26.47
C PHE A 327 32.58 23.53 27.59
N VAL A 328 33.76 24.17 27.65
CA VAL A 328 34.77 23.98 28.69
C VAL A 328 34.95 25.29 29.45
N ASP A 329 33.93 25.68 30.22
CA ASP A 329 34.07 26.64 31.33
C ASP A 329 33.12 26.26 32.48
#